data_AF-A0AAP9S9U1-F1
#
_entry.id   AF-A0AAP9S9U1-F1
#
_cell.length_a   1.000
_cell.length_b   1.000
_cell.length_c   1.000
_cell.angle_alpha   90.00
_cell.angle_beta   90.00
_cell.angle_gamma   90.00
#
_symmetry.space_group_name_H-M   'P 1'
#
loop_
_entity.id
_entity.type
_entity.pdbx_description
1 polymer ?
#
loop_
_entity_poly.entity_id
_entity_poly.type
_entity_poly.pdbx_seq_one_letter_code
_entity_poly.pdbx_strand_id
1 'polypeptide(L)' 'MDLPIWERKVITCEEAAAYSGIGIKRLRKMALAKGCNFSISNGTQILINREKFDKYMDKIEKV' A
#
# COMPACT_ATOMS: atom_id res chain seq x y z
N MET A 1 -13.20 18.99 5.13
CA MET A 1 -11.74 19.19 5.05
C MET A 1 -11.13 17.80 4.94
N ASP A 2 -10.91 17.35 3.72
CA ASP A 2 -10.33 16.02 3.46
C ASP A 2 -8.84 16.08 3.73
N LEU A 3 -8.39 15.33 4.74
CA LEU A 3 -6.98 15.20 5.05
C LEU A 3 -6.26 14.69 3.79
N PRO A 4 -5.25 15.41 3.27
CA PRO A 4 -4.65 15.04 2.01
C PRO A 4 -3.95 13.68 2.09
N ILE A 5 -3.92 12.97 0.97
CA ILE A 5 -3.37 11.61 0.82
C ILE A 5 -1.95 11.47 1.37
N TRP A 6 -1.16 12.54 1.31
CA TRP A 6 0.22 12.55 1.80
C TRP A 6 0.34 12.63 3.32
N GLU A 7 -0.66 13.15 4.04
CA GLU A 7 -0.72 13.18 5.50
C GLU A 7 -1.27 11.88 6.10
N ARG A 8 -1.93 11.05 5.28
CA ARG A 8 -2.51 9.78 5.73
C ARG A 8 -1.42 8.72 5.86
N LYS A 9 -1.27 8.17 7.07
CA LYS A 9 -0.40 7.00 7.33
C LYS A 9 -0.89 5.73 6.62
N VAL A 10 -2.20 5.63 6.41
CA VAL A 10 -2.86 4.48 5.80
C VAL A 10 -3.70 5.00 4.63
N ILE A 11 -3.44 4.45 3.45
CA ILE A 11 -4.09 4.80 2.19
C ILE A 11 -4.79 3.57 1.62
N THR A 12 -5.78 3.78 0.75
CA THR A 12 -6.46 2.67 0.07
C THR A 12 -5.59 2.05 -1.00
N CYS A 13 -5.90 0.82 -1.44
CA CYS A 13 -5.22 0.21 -2.58
C CYS A 13 -5.33 1.05 -3.88
N GLU A 14 -6.39 1.83 -4.04
CA GLU A 14 -6.59 2.73 -5.17
C GLU A 14 -5.64 3.93 -5.11
N GLU A 15 -5.57 4.59 -3.95
CA GLU A 15 -4.63 5.69 -3.71
C GLU A 15 -3.17 5.20 -3.82
N ALA A 16 -2.86 4.02 -3.25
CA ALA A 16 -1.54 3.42 -3.38
C ALA A 16 -1.17 3.08 -4.83
N ALA A 17 -2.15 2.66 -5.64
CA ALA A 17 -1.94 2.39 -7.05
C ALA A 17 -1.64 3.67 -7.84
N ALA A 18 -2.37 4.75 -7.55
CA ALA A 18 -2.12 6.06 -8.16
C ALA A 18 -0.78 6.65 -7.71
N TYR A 19 -0.38 6.44 -6.44
CA TYR A 19 0.88 6.92 -5.89
C TYR A 19 2.10 6.16 -6.42
N SER A 20 2.05 4.83 -6.43
CA SER A 20 3.19 3.97 -6.79
C SER A 20 3.26 3.63 -8.28
N GLY A 21 2.21 3.91 -9.04
CA GLY A 21 2.05 3.43 -10.42
C GLY A 21 1.82 1.92 -10.54
N ILE A 22 1.69 1.20 -9.42
CA ILE A 22 1.42 -0.24 -9.44
C ILE A 22 -0.06 -0.49 -9.63
N GLY A 23 -0.43 -1.29 -10.62
CA GLY A 23 -1.84 -1.64 -10.83
C GLY A 23 -2.50 -2.27 -9.59
N ILE A 24 -3.74 -1.87 -9.31
CA ILE A 24 -4.53 -2.32 -8.13
C ILE A 24 -4.56 -3.85 -7.99
N LYS A 25 -4.69 -4.59 -9.11
CA LYS A 25 -4.66 -6.07 -9.10
C LYS A 25 -3.35 -6.61 -8.55
N ARG A 26 -2.21 -5.99 -8.90
CA ARG A 26 -0.89 -6.38 -8.42
C ARG A 26 -0.72 -5.99 -6.95
N LEU A 27 -1.12 -4.79 -6.57
CA LEU A 27 -1.17 -4.35 -5.16
C LEU A 27 -2.01 -5.28 -4.30
N ARG A 28 -3.21 -5.67 -4.75
CA ARG A 28 -4.05 -6.65 -4.05
C ARG A 28 -3.37 -8.01 -3.91
N LYS A 29 -2.77 -8.53 -4.99
CA LYS A 29 -2.01 -9.81 -4.92
C LYS A 29 -0.86 -9.74 -3.93
N MET A 30 -0.12 -8.63 -3.92
CA MET A 30 0.96 -8.44 -2.96
C MET A 30 0.41 -8.33 -1.55
N ALA A 31 -0.61 -7.50 -1.32
CA ALA A 31 -1.25 -7.37 -0.01
C ALA A 31 -1.89 -8.68 0.51
N LEU A 32 -2.32 -9.57 -0.38
CA LEU A 32 -2.84 -10.90 -0.02
C LEU A 32 -1.73 -11.94 0.18
N ALA A 33 -0.48 -11.62 -0.18
CA ALA A 33 0.64 -12.54 -0.03
C ALA A 33 0.94 -12.75 1.47
N LYS A 34 1.14 -14.02 1.87
CA LYS A 34 1.50 -14.38 3.25
C LYS A 34 2.84 -13.73 3.60
N GLY A 35 2.82 -12.78 4.55
CA GLY A 35 4.01 -12.07 5.04
C GLY A 35 4.13 -10.61 4.60
N CYS A 36 3.09 -10.03 3.97
CA CYS A 36 3.12 -8.61 3.66
C CYS A 36 2.94 -7.73 4.89
N ASN A 37 4.02 -7.04 5.27
CA ASN A 37 3.98 -6.14 6.41
C ASN A 37 3.26 -4.81 6.12
N PHE A 38 3.10 -4.42 4.86
CA PHE A 38 2.51 -3.13 4.47
C PHE A 38 1.00 -3.16 4.27
N SER A 39 0.37 -4.33 4.19
CA SER A 39 -1.08 -4.45 4.06
C SER A 39 -1.76 -4.50 5.42
N ILE A 40 -2.83 -3.74 5.57
CA ILE A 40 -3.72 -3.75 6.74
C ILE A 40 -5.08 -4.22 6.25
N SER A 41 -5.52 -5.39 6.69
CA SER A 41 -6.87 -5.89 6.43
C SER A 41 -7.86 -5.29 7.43
N ASN A 42 -8.76 -4.42 6.97
CA ASN A 42 -9.86 -3.88 7.75
C ASN A 42 -11.17 -4.60 7.38
N GLY A 43 -11.34 -5.82 7.89
CA GLY A 43 -12.44 -6.71 7.53
C GLY A 43 -12.36 -7.13 6.05
N THR A 44 -13.28 -6.63 5.22
CA THR A 44 -13.35 -6.93 3.78
C THR A 44 -12.44 -6.02 2.93
N GLN A 45 -12.07 -4.85 3.44
CA GLN A 45 -11.23 -3.90 2.72
C GLN A 45 -9.75 -4.07 3.07
N ILE A 46 -8.90 -3.92 2.05
CA ILE A 46 -7.45 -3.91 2.20
C ILE A 46 -6.97 -2.47 2.12
N LEU A 47 -6.25 -2.06 3.15
CA LEU A 47 -5.57 -0.79 3.25
C LEU A 47 -4.06 -1.02 3.14
N ILE A 48 -3.34 0.01 2.71
CA ILE A 48 -1.88 0.02 2.55
C ILE A 48 -1.31 1.02 3.55
N ASN A 49 -0.40 0.58 4.40
CA ASN A 49 0.40 1.49 5.22
C ASN A 49 1.52 2.06 4.35
N ARG A 50 1.50 3.38 4.12
CA ARG A 50 2.44 4.07 3.24
C ARG A 50 3.89 3.88 3.69
N GLU A 51 4.19 4.10 4.97
CA GLU A 51 5.56 3.99 5.49
C GLU A 51 6.14 2.59 5.31
N LYS A 52 5.33 1.56 5.52
CA LYS A 52 5.76 0.17 5.33
C LYS A 52 5.86 -0.20 3.85
N PHE A 53 5.02 0.38 3.01
CA PHE A 53 5.06 0.19 1.57
C PHE A 53 6.29 0.86 0.94
N ASP A 54 6.62 2.09 1.34
CA ASP A 54 7.86 2.76 0.91
C ASP A 54 9.10 1.96 1.33
N LYS A 55 9.14 1.43 2.57
CA LYS A 55 10.22 0.52 3.01
C LYS A 55 10.29 -0.77 2.20
N TYR A 56 9.15 -1.28 1.74
CA TYR A 56 9.09 -2.47 0.89
C TYR A 56 9.61 -2.18 -0.52
N MET A 57 9.24 -1.03 -1.09
CA MET A 57 9.75 -0.56 -2.38
C MET A 57 11.27 -0.32 -2.35
N ASP A 58 11.79 0.38 -1.33
CA ASP A 58 13.25 0.61 -1.15
C ASP A 58 14.04 -0.71 -1.09
N LYS A 59 13.45 -1.73 -0.44
CA LYS A 59 14.06 -3.07 -0.35
C LYS A 59 14.07 -3.80 -1.69
N ILE A 60 13.10 -3.56 -2.57
CA ILE A 60 13.04 -4.19 -3.91
C ILE A 60 13.95 -3.44 -4.89
N GLU A 61 14.05 -2.12 -4.78
CA GLU A 61 14.81 -1.28 -5.71
C GLU A 61 16.34 -1.42 -5.50
N LYS A 62 16.79 -1.87 -4.33
CA LYS A 62 18.20 -2.21 -4.05
C LYS A 62 18.60 -3.62 -4.55
N VAL A 63 18.31 -3.95 -5.80
CA VAL A 63 18.83 -5.12 -6.52
C VAL A 63 19.62 -4.68 -7.73
#